data_AF-A0A9P4U5T6-F1
#
_entry.id   AF-A0A9P4U5T6-F1
#
_cell.length_a   1.000
_cell.length_b   1.000
_cell.length_c   1.000
_cell.angle_alpha   90.00
_cell.angle_beta   90.00
_cell.angle_gamma   90.00
#
_symmetry.space_group_name_H-M   'P 1'
#
loop_
_entity.id
_entity.type
_entity.pdbx_description
1 polymer ?
#
loop_
_entity_poly.entity_id
_entity_poly.type
_entity_poly.pdbx_seq_one_letter_code
_entity_poly.pdbx_strand_id
1 'polypeptide(L)'
;MSSDEEAPPTPSSEDEAPTTERSEGEPPTTSINEKEVTKEPRTVPRSDWQFAFGPQKWYWIRTGTAWRATLPQTCVWDEVGIRNPVWMAFMHTTGFFVGGKDEEGQPQVIHNWNDGYQLRANEVDNFVISREAYKRLHDWVDQKQLKDTSVSIGPKGSYFARCGESWISHGLPKDLMTKLDRNKEKFTPIQVALGLHGSWIVLWSDGDLSYDLRSSYHGLGESDALTGAVGQVLFVALNPYEENGYFVAGKDGCSFNANLSSKKDGYEIQKMMDDYMRMKAKRDNATFNYPVMMNGVRQNVHITPNTYERRRADSLLDTWKQRRGLLLQRDNLALIGAGSTAAYVLSRCSEASPLRATGAAAATGVGITAIMLSGICQGPFSSW
;
A
#
# COMPACT_ATOMS: atom_id res chain seq x y z
N MET A 1 30.42 28.27 66.18
CA MET A 1 30.35 29.28 65.11
C MET A 1 29.69 28.57 63.94
N SER A 2 28.36 28.49 63.95
CA SER A 2 27.43 29.49 63.36
C SER A 2 27.68 29.54 61.85
N SER A 3 26.73 29.22 60.98
CA SER A 3 25.32 29.63 61.01
C SER A 3 24.47 28.77 60.07
N ASP A 4 23.36 28.28 60.60
CA ASP A 4 22.18 27.81 59.87
C ASP A 4 21.48 29.01 59.21
N GLU A 5 21.03 28.86 57.96
CA GLU A 5 20.26 29.85 57.23
C GLU A 5 18.88 29.25 56.92
N GLU A 6 17.90 29.68 57.72
CA GLU A 6 16.51 29.23 57.74
C GLU A 6 15.68 30.11 56.79
N ALA A 7 14.96 29.49 55.86
CA ALA A 7 14.10 30.19 54.90
C ALA A 7 12.72 30.53 55.50
N PRO A 8 12.09 31.65 55.11
CA PRO A 8 10.83 32.12 55.71
C PRO A 8 9.58 31.38 55.17
N PRO A 9 8.52 31.26 55.97
CA PRO A 9 7.27 30.60 55.59
C PRO A 9 6.38 31.47 54.68
N THR A 10 5.68 30.80 53.77
CA THR A 10 4.68 31.37 52.86
C THR A 10 3.34 31.54 53.57
N PRO A 11 2.63 32.68 53.43
CA PRO A 11 1.32 32.86 54.04
C PRO A 11 0.20 32.18 53.24
N SER A 12 -0.61 31.41 53.95
CA SER A 12 -1.91 30.88 53.55
C SER A 12 -2.96 31.99 53.59
N SER A 13 -3.62 32.25 52.46
CA SER A 13 -4.85 33.04 52.41
C SER A 13 -6.02 32.13 52.04
N GLU A 14 -6.82 31.84 53.05
CA GLU A 14 -8.19 31.39 52.96
C GLU A 14 -9.04 32.53 52.38
N ASP A 15 -9.85 32.24 51.37
CA ASP A 15 -10.97 33.10 50.98
C ASP A 15 -12.21 32.21 50.79
N GLU A 16 -13.08 32.29 51.80
CA GLU A 16 -14.45 31.83 51.78
C GLU A 16 -15.27 32.70 50.81
N ALA A 17 -16.09 32.07 49.97
CA ALA A 17 -17.13 32.76 49.21
C ALA A 17 -18.45 31.95 49.25
N PRO A 18 -19.60 32.65 49.24
CA PRO A 18 -20.80 32.18 49.92
C PRO A 18 -21.71 31.29 49.05
N THR A 19 -22.30 30.31 49.75
CA THR A 19 -23.43 29.49 49.33
C THR A 19 -24.63 30.37 48.98
N THR A 20 -25.09 30.32 47.73
CA THR A 20 -26.37 30.89 47.31
C THR A 20 -27.34 29.76 46.99
N GLU A 21 -28.26 29.52 47.91
CA GLU A 21 -29.46 28.71 47.67
C GLU A 21 -30.37 29.45 46.69
N ARG A 22 -30.76 28.79 45.60
CA ARG A 22 -31.90 29.22 44.80
C ARG A 22 -32.78 28.02 44.46
N SER A 23 -33.96 28.09 45.08
CA SER A 23 -35.09 27.19 44.99
C SER A 23 -35.82 27.30 43.64
N GLU A 24 -36.29 26.14 43.20
CA GLU A 24 -37.52 25.82 42.44
C GLU A 24 -37.81 26.46 41.07
N GLY A 25 -38.05 25.55 40.12
CA GLY A 25 -38.68 25.82 38.84
C GLY A 25 -38.52 24.62 37.89
N GLU A 26 -39.26 23.53 38.12
CA GLU A 26 -39.38 22.43 37.16
C GLU A 26 -39.98 22.95 35.84
N PRO A 27 -39.29 22.79 34.69
CA PRO A 27 -39.89 23.06 33.40
C PRO A 27 -40.77 21.89 32.95
N PRO A 28 -41.85 22.15 32.19
CA PRO A 28 -42.80 21.12 31.78
C PRO A 28 -42.15 20.09 30.86
N THR A 29 -42.26 18.82 31.26
CA THR A 29 -41.91 17.63 30.49
C THR A 29 -42.67 17.63 29.18
N THR A 30 -42.05 18.16 28.14
CA THR A 30 -42.53 18.03 26.76
C THR A 30 -42.11 16.65 26.30
N SER A 31 -43.08 15.74 26.17
CA SER A 31 -42.91 14.43 25.56
C SER A 31 -42.57 14.60 24.08
N ILE A 32 -41.29 14.78 23.79
CA ILE A 32 -40.75 14.73 22.44
C ILE A 32 -40.90 13.28 21.99
N ASN A 33 -41.85 13.04 21.11
CA ASN A 33 -41.92 11.83 20.30
C ASN A 33 -40.56 11.65 19.63
N GLU A 34 -39.78 10.68 20.12
CA GLU A 34 -38.60 10.14 19.47
C GLU A 34 -39.05 9.52 18.15
N LYS A 35 -39.18 10.36 17.11
CA LYS A 35 -39.14 9.87 15.74
C LYS A 35 -37.82 9.13 15.62
N GLU A 36 -37.89 7.83 15.35
CA GLU A 36 -36.77 7.02 14.85
C GLU A 36 -36.10 7.81 13.72
N VAL A 37 -35.01 8.50 14.07
CA VAL A 37 -34.12 9.07 13.08
C VAL A 37 -33.43 7.85 12.49
N THR A 38 -33.96 7.39 11.36
CA THR A 38 -33.30 6.41 10.50
C THR A 38 -31.95 7.02 10.13
N LYS A 39 -30.91 6.72 10.91
CA LYS A 39 -29.55 7.21 10.66
C LYS A 39 -29.15 6.65 9.30
N GLU A 40 -29.10 7.51 8.29
CA GLU A 40 -28.51 7.14 7.01
C GLU A 40 -27.15 6.51 7.28
N PRO A 41 -26.85 5.35 6.66
CA PRO A 41 -25.58 4.67 6.90
C PRO A 41 -24.45 5.64 6.57
N ARG A 42 -23.64 5.98 7.57
CA ARG A 42 -22.50 6.89 7.40
C ARG A 42 -21.55 6.26 6.38
N THR A 43 -21.56 6.74 5.15
CA THR A 43 -20.65 6.27 4.12
C THR A 43 -19.24 6.69 4.49
N VAL A 44 -18.43 5.72 4.92
CA VAL A 44 -17.02 5.98 5.27
C VAL A 44 -16.32 6.59 4.06
N PRO A 45 -15.75 7.79 4.17
CA PRO A 45 -15.09 8.42 3.04
C PRO A 45 -13.95 7.53 2.57
N ARG A 46 -13.92 7.28 1.26
CA ARG A 46 -12.92 6.44 0.62
C ARG A 46 -11.84 7.32 0.02
N SER A 47 -10.59 6.98 0.33
CA SER A 47 -9.46 7.56 -0.38
C SER A 47 -9.27 6.88 -1.73
N ASP A 48 -9.14 7.70 -2.78
CA ASP A 48 -8.65 7.28 -4.10
C ASP A 48 -7.13 7.06 -4.10
N TRP A 49 -6.47 7.38 -2.99
CA TRP A 49 -5.04 7.21 -2.76
C TRP A 49 -4.76 6.00 -1.92
N GLN A 50 -3.71 5.30 -2.31
CA GLN A 50 -3.04 4.38 -1.42
C GLN A 50 -1.54 4.44 -1.63
N PHE A 51 -0.80 4.33 -0.53
CA PHE A 51 0.64 4.39 -0.51
C PHE A 51 1.17 3.43 0.55
N ALA A 52 2.19 2.66 0.21
CA ALA A 52 2.89 1.79 1.15
C ALA A 52 4.40 1.95 0.98
N PHE A 53 5.08 2.14 2.11
CA PHE A 53 6.54 2.10 2.19
C PHE A 53 6.99 0.67 2.41
N GLY A 54 7.98 0.24 1.64
CA GLY A 54 8.63 -1.07 1.78
C GLY A 54 10.08 -0.95 2.22
N PRO A 55 10.69 -2.08 2.64
CA PRO A 55 12.09 -2.10 3.01
C PRO A 55 12.95 -1.73 1.80
N GLN A 56 14.22 -1.36 2.04
CA GLN A 56 15.18 -1.06 0.96
C GLN A 56 14.70 0.00 -0.07
N LYS A 57 13.95 1.01 0.42
CA LYS A 57 13.39 2.10 -0.41
C LYS A 57 12.37 1.64 -1.46
N TRP A 58 11.78 0.46 -1.26
CA TRP A 58 10.63 0.03 -2.03
C TRP A 58 9.42 0.89 -1.70
N TYR A 59 8.51 1.00 -2.65
CA TYR A 59 7.25 1.65 -2.42
C TYR A 59 6.20 1.11 -3.37
N TRP A 60 4.94 1.32 -2.99
CA TRP A 60 3.81 1.13 -3.86
C TRP A 60 2.88 2.33 -3.71
N ILE A 61 2.38 2.83 -4.84
CA ILE A 61 1.44 3.94 -4.89
C ILE A 61 0.32 3.62 -5.87
N ARG A 62 -0.90 4.01 -5.50
CA ARG A 62 -2.08 3.94 -6.34
C ARG A 62 -2.87 5.23 -6.26
N THR A 63 -3.29 5.72 -7.43
CA THR A 63 -4.10 6.94 -7.60
C THR A 63 -5.25 6.63 -8.58
N GLY A 64 -6.43 6.32 -8.04
CA GLY A 64 -7.57 5.82 -8.80
C GLY A 64 -7.31 4.45 -9.45
N THR A 65 -7.15 4.42 -10.78
CA THR A 65 -6.83 3.19 -11.54
C THR A 65 -5.35 3.05 -11.86
N ALA A 66 -4.57 4.13 -11.75
CA ALA A 66 -3.14 4.10 -11.98
C ALA A 66 -2.42 3.60 -10.72
N TRP A 67 -1.45 2.72 -10.89
CA TRP A 67 -0.60 2.27 -9.79
C TRP A 67 0.84 2.09 -10.27
N ARG A 68 1.77 2.11 -9.32
CA ARG A 68 3.18 1.86 -9.56
C ARG A 68 3.80 1.23 -8.32
N ALA A 69 4.74 0.33 -8.55
CA ALA A 69 5.54 -0.28 -7.50
C ALA A 69 7.03 -0.17 -7.87
N THR A 70 7.87 0.04 -6.86
CA THR A 70 9.30 -0.27 -6.92
C THR A 70 9.52 -1.43 -5.96
N LEU A 71 9.89 -2.59 -6.52
CA LEU A 71 10.03 -3.88 -5.85
C LEU A 71 11.46 -4.42 -6.04
N PRO A 72 11.91 -5.40 -5.25
CA PRO A 72 13.20 -6.02 -5.51
C PRO A 72 13.20 -6.71 -6.87
N GLN A 73 14.37 -6.76 -7.51
CA GLN A 73 14.52 -7.41 -8.83
C GLN A 73 14.16 -8.90 -8.82
N THR A 74 14.24 -9.54 -7.64
CA THR A 74 13.85 -10.94 -7.44
C THR A 74 12.35 -11.14 -7.36
N CYS A 75 11.57 -10.07 -7.16
CA CYS A 75 10.12 -10.14 -7.13
C CYS A 75 9.57 -10.07 -8.56
N VAL A 76 9.13 -11.22 -9.09
CA VAL A 76 8.43 -11.28 -10.37
C VAL A 76 6.96 -10.95 -10.13
N TRP A 77 6.57 -9.68 -10.31
CA TRP A 77 5.17 -9.25 -10.14
C TRP A 77 4.21 -10.03 -11.06
N ASP A 78 4.68 -10.41 -12.26
CA ASP A 78 3.87 -11.16 -13.22
C ASP A 78 3.43 -12.53 -12.70
N GLU A 79 4.22 -13.15 -11.81
CA GLU A 79 3.88 -14.42 -11.17
C GLU A 79 2.83 -14.27 -10.07
N VAL A 80 2.61 -13.05 -9.57
CA VAL A 80 1.57 -12.76 -8.57
C VAL A 80 0.18 -12.88 -9.19
N GLY A 81 0.01 -12.78 -10.51
CA GLY A 81 -1.31 -12.93 -11.15
C GLY A 81 -2.32 -11.81 -10.84
N ILE A 82 -1.93 -10.78 -10.07
CA ILE A 82 -2.77 -9.61 -9.78
C ILE A 82 -2.51 -8.51 -10.80
N ARG A 83 -3.49 -8.27 -11.68
CA ARG A 83 -3.42 -7.20 -12.69
C ARG A 83 -3.83 -5.83 -12.16
N ASN A 84 -4.75 -5.81 -11.20
CA ASN A 84 -5.27 -4.57 -10.63
C ASN A 84 -5.19 -4.63 -9.10
N PRO A 85 -3.99 -4.36 -8.52
CA PRO A 85 -3.84 -4.28 -7.07
C PRO A 85 -4.74 -3.18 -6.54
N VAL A 86 -5.58 -3.53 -5.59
CA VAL A 86 -6.46 -2.59 -4.91
C VAL A 86 -5.71 -1.92 -3.77
N TRP A 87 -4.98 -2.71 -2.97
CA TRP A 87 -4.11 -2.28 -1.89
C TRP A 87 -2.87 -3.17 -1.78
N MET A 88 -1.82 -2.60 -1.21
CA MET A 88 -0.57 -3.30 -0.93
C MET A 88 0.00 -2.83 0.41
N ALA A 89 0.59 -3.73 1.16
CA ALA A 89 1.35 -3.43 2.37
C ALA A 89 2.64 -4.25 2.36
N PHE A 90 3.76 -3.63 2.74
CA PHE A 90 5.03 -4.34 2.84
C PHE A 90 5.20 -4.88 4.24
N MET A 91 5.60 -6.15 4.33
CA MET A 91 5.91 -6.77 5.60
C MET A 91 7.29 -6.30 6.08
N HIS A 92 7.43 -6.06 7.39
CA HIS A 92 8.60 -5.38 7.97
C HIS A 92 9.94 -6.02 7.60
N THR A 93 10.00 -7.34 7.53
CA THR A 93 11.23 -8.08 7.24
C THR A 93 11.19 -8.83 5.91
N THR A 94 10.01 -9.14 5.39
CA THR A 94 9.87 -10.21 4.40
C THR A 94 8.70 -10.00 3.45
N GLY A 95 8.97 -9.56 2.23
CA GLY A 95 8.00 -9.60 1.14
C GLY A 95 6.84 -8.61 1.30
N PHE A 96 5.68 -8.97 0.76
CA PHE A 96 4.53 -8.08 0.68
C PHE A 96 3.20 -8.82 0.77
N PHE A 97 2.19 -8.05 1.12
CA PHE A 97 0.80 -8.43 1.20
C PHE A 97 0.03 -7.57 0.21
N VAL A 98 -0.67 -8.18 -0.74
CA VAL A 98 -1.39 -7.46 -1.80
C VAL A 98 -2.78 -8.05 -1.97
N GLY A 99 -3.77 -7.17 -2.06
CA GLY A 99 -5.13 -7.54 -2.41
C GLY A 99 -5.53 -6.85 -3.70
N GLY A 100 -6.04 -7.60 -4.65
CA GLY A 100 -6.40 -7.08 -5.95
C GLY A 100 -7.38 -7.95 -6.70
N LYS A 101 -7.52 -7.67 -7.98
CA LYS A 101 -8.25 -8.55 -8.90
C LYS A 101 -7.27 -9.31 -9.77
N ASP A 102 -7.55 -10.59 -9.95
CA ASP A 102 -6.85 -11.45 -10.89
C ASP A 102 -7.21 -11.12 -12.36
N GLU A 103 -6.79 -11.97 -13.30
CA GLU A 103 -7.09 -11.79 -14.72
C GLU A 103 -8.59 -11.94 -15.06
N GLU A 104 -9.30 -12.75 -14.28
CA GLU A 104 -10.74 -13.02 -14.43
C GLU A 104 -11.60 -11.97 -13.71
N GLY A 105 -10.97 -11.06 -12.95
CA GLY A 105 -11.62 -10.01 -12.19
C GLY A 105 -12.11 -10.44 -10.81
N GLN A 106 -11.79 -11.67 -10.39
CA GLN A 106 -12.08 -12.22 -9.07
C GLN A 106 -11.19 -11.56 -8.01
N PRO A 107 -11.73 -11.31 -6.80
CA PRO A 107 -10.92 -10.81 -5.70
C PRO A 107 -9.90 -11.88 -5.28
N GLN A 108 -8.65 -11.47 -5.18
CA GLN A 108 -7.56 -12.32 -4.72
C GLN A 108 -6.69 -11.57 -3.72
N VAL A 109 -6.29 -12.26 -2.66
CA VAL A 109 -5.28 -11.82 -1.71
C VAL A 109 -4.07 -12.71 -1.87
N ILE A 110 -2.89 -12.10 -2.01
CA ILE A 110 -1.64 -12.82 -2.07
C ILE A 110 -0.71 -12.28 -1.00
N HIS A 111 -0.16 -13.21 -0.24
CA HIS A 111 1.01 -12.95 0.57
C HIS A 111 2.21 -13.61 -0.09
N ASN A 112 3.31 -12.89 -0.23
CA ASN A 112 4.58 -13.47 -0.66
C ASN A 112 5.59 -13.30 0.47
N TRP A 113 6.14 -14.44 0.91
CA TRP A 113 7.35 -14.45 1.74
C TRP A 113 8.52 -14.39 0.78
N ASN A 114 9.37 -13.39 0.91
CA ASN A 114 10.50 -13.20 -0.01
C ASN A 114 11.47 -14.39 0.16
N ASP A 115 11.30 -15.42 -0.65
CA ASP A 115 12.08 -16.66 -0.58
C ASP A 115 13.56 -16.33 -0.78
N GLY A 116 14.39 -16.62 0.23
CA GLY A 116 15.80 -16.26 0.25
C GLY A 116 16.18 -15.07 1.14
N TYR A 117 15.23 -14.43 1.81
CA TYR A 117 15.56 -13.40 2.81
C TYR A 117 16.25 -14.04 4.04
N GLN A 118 17.51 -13.69 4.26
CA GLN A 118 18.26 -14.12 5.43
C GLN A 118 17.88 -13.25 6.63
N LEU A 119 17.24 -13.86 7.62
CA LEU A 119 16.95 -13.21 8.90
C LEU A 119 18.18 -13.26 9.79
N ARG A 120 18.45 -12.15 10.50
CA ARG A 120 19.46 -12.17 11.56
C ARG A 120 18.95 -13.07 12.68
N ALA A 121 19.87 -13.78 13.35
CA ALA A 121 19.50 -14.70 14.44
C ALA A 121 18.66 -14.04 15.54
N ASN A 122 18.90 -12.76 15.85
CA ASN A 122 18.14 -12.00 16.84
C ASN A 122 16.76 -11.51 16.36
N GLU A 123 16.40 -11.73 15.10
CA GLU A 123 15.11 -11.34 14.51
C GLU A 123 14.18 -12.54 14.29
N VAL A 124 14.68 -13.76 14.49
CA VAL A 124 13.94 -15.01 14.22
C VAL A 124 12.66 -15.10 15.04
N ASP A 125 12.71 -14.80 16.34
CA ASP A 125 11.53 -14.89 17.20
C ASP A 125 10.44 -13.89 16.77
N ASN A 126 10.84 -12.64 16.48
CA ASN A 126 9.93 -11.62 15.96
C ASN A 126 9.34 -12.03 14.61
N PHE A 127 10.13 -12.68 13.76
CA PHE A 127 9.66 -13.21 12.49
C PHE A 127 8.61 -14.31 12.68
N VAL A 128 8.85 -15.29 13.55
CA VAL A 128 7.89 -16.37 13.83
C VAL A 128 6.56 -15.81 14.34
N ILE A 129 6.60 -14.87 15.30
CA ILE A 129 5.41 -14.20 15.83
C ILE A 129 4.68 -13.43 14.72
N SER A 130 5.41 -12.64 13.92
CA SER A 130 4.83 -11.87 12.81
C SER A 130 4.21 -12.78 11.74
N ARG A 131 4.75 -13.98 11.53
CA ARG A 131 4.24 -14.94 10.56
C ARG A 131 2.87 -15.47 10.93
N GLU A 132 2.65 -15.81 12.19
CA GLU A 132 1.31 -16.18 12.65
C GLU A 132 0.34 -14.99 12.57
N ALA A 133 0.80 -13.80 12.91
CA ALA A 133 0.00 -12.59 12.83
C ALA A 133 -0.45 -12.30 11.39
N TYR A 134 0.45 -12.39 10.41
CA TYR A 134 0.13 -12.17 9.00
C TYR A 134 -0.74 -13.28 8.39
N LYS A 135 -0.65 -14.53 8.89
CA LYS A 135 -1.63 -15.57 8.53
C LYS A 135 -3.04 -15.21 8.98
N ARG A 136 -3.21 -14.75 10.23
CA ARG A 136 -4.52 -14.28 10.72
C ARG A 136 -5.05 -13.10 9.92
N LEU A 137 -4.17 -12.17 9.53
CA LEU A 137 -4.52 -11.08 8.63
C LEU A 137 -5.00 -11.60 7.27
N HIS A 138 -4.27 -12.55 6.67
CA HIS A 138 -4.65 -13.18 5.41
C HIS A 138 -6.05 -13.78 5.47
N ASP A 139 -6.29 -14.66 6.44
CA ASP A 139 -7.57 -15.35 6.59
C ASP A 139 -8.73 -14.36 6.84
N TRP A 140 -8.45 -13.26 7.54
CA TRP A 140 -9.43 -12.21 7.79
C TRP A 140 -9.79 -11.39 6.54
N VAL A 141 -8.81 -11.07 5.69
CA VAL A 141 -9.05 -10.27 4.47
C VAL A 141 -9.64 -11.11 3.34
N ASP A 142 -9.26 -12.37 3.21
CA ASP A 142 -9.74 -13.27 2.15
C ASP A 142 -11.28 -13.45 2.18
N GLN A 143 -11.88 -13.32 3.37
CA GLN A 143 -13.32 -13.42 3.57
C GLN A 143 -14.10 -12.12 3.26
N LYS A 144 -13.41 -11.06 2.80
CA LYS A 144 -13.96 -9.70 2.78
C LYS A 144 -13.87 -9.03 1.40
N GLN A 145 -14.64 -7.95 1.24
CA GLN A 145 -14.60 -7.16 0.00
C GLN A 145 -13.33 -6.31 -0.06
N LEU A 146 -12.45 -6.64 -1.00
CA LEU A 146 -11.15 -5.95 -1.18
C LEU A 146 -11.27 -4.44 -1.37
N LYS A 147 -12.35 -3.98 -2.00
CA LYS A 147 -12.54 -2.56 -2.32
C LYS A 147 -12.64 -1.68 -1.08
N ASP A 148 -13.20 -2.19 0.02
CA ASP A 148 -13.41 -1.41 1.24
C ASP A 148 -12.36 -1.75 2.30
N THR A 149 -11.31 -2.46 1.88
CA THR A 149 -10.21 -2.89 2.74
C THR A 149 -9.09 -1.86 2.75
N SER A 150 -8.61 -1.53 3.94
CA SER A 150 -7.39 -0.75 4.19
C SER A 150 -6.48 -1.57 5.07
N VAL A 151 -5.21 -1.72 4.68
CA VAL A 151 -4.20 -2.47 5.43
C VAL A 151 -3.00 -1.58 5.65
N SER A 152 -2.45 -1.61 6.86
CA SER A 152 -1.22 -0.89 7.21
C SER A 152 -0.37 -1.78 8.08
N ILE A 153 0.88 -1.99 7.66
CA ILE A 153 1.85 -2.81 8.37
C ILE A 153 2.94 -1.88 8.89
N GLY A 154 3.24 -2.01 10.17
CA GLY A 154 4.25 -1.25 10.88
C GLY A 154 5.44 -2.10 11.31
N PRO A 155 6.33 -1.51 12.13
CA PRO A 155 7.48 -2.23 12.67
C PRO A 155 7.11 -3.45 13.49
N LYS A 156 8.05 -4.41 13.59
CA LYS A 156 7.94 -5.60 14.47
C LYS A 156 6.69 -6.46 14.23
N GLY A 157 6.21 -6.53 12.99
CA GLY A 157 5.03 -7.33 12.66
C GLY A 157 3.70 -6.70 13.02
N SER A 158 3.69 -5.46 13.53
CA SER A 158 2.45 -4.77 13.86
C SER A 158 1.62 -4.50 12.62
N TYR A 159 0.30 -4.59 12.74
CA TYR A 159 -0.60 -4.21 11.65
C TYR A 159 -1.93 -3.68 12.18
N PHE A 160 -2.58 -2.91 11.31
CA PHE A 160 -3.99 -2.55 11.40
C PHE A 160 -4.63 -2.84 10.05
N ALA A 161 -5.78 -3.51 10.05
CA ALA A 161 -6.58 -3.73 8.86
C ALA A 161 -8.05 -3.47 9.13
N ARG A 162 -8.73 -2.85 8.17
CA ARG A 162 -10.15 -2.51 8.23
C ARG A 162 -10.84 -2.95 6.96
N CYS A 163 -12.08 -3.40 7.06
CA CYS A 163 -13.00 -3.64 5.96
C CYS A 163 -14.40 -3.17 6.41
N GLY A 164 -14.88 -2.07 5.84
CA GLY A 164 -16.11 -1.42 6.33
C GLY A 164 -15.95 -0.95 7.78
N GLU A 165 -16.88 -1.31 8.67
CA GLU A 165 -16.81 -0.93 10.09
C GLU A 165 -15.98 -1.91 10.94
N SER A 166 -15.70 -3.10 10.42
CA SER A 166 -14.91 -4.12 11.10
C SER A 166 -13.42 -3.88 10.88
N TRP A 167 -12.63 -4.08 11.93
CA TRP A 167 -11.18 -4.01 11.88
C TRP A 167 -10.53 -5.08 12.76
N ILE A 168 -9.29 -5.41 12.43
CA ILE A 168 -8.41 -6.30 13.18
C ILE A 168 -7.05 -5.63 13.32
N SER A 169 -6.36 -5.88 14.42
CA SER A 169 -5.02 -5.36 14.64
C SER A 169 -4.14 -6.35 15.38
N HIS A 170 -2.83 -6.12 15.31
CA HIS A 170 -1.82 -6.88 16.04
C HIS A 170 -0.65 -5.96 16.40
N GLY A 171 -0.13 -6.11 17.63
CA GLY A 171 1.13 -5.47 18.04
C GLY A 171 1.13 -3.93 18.00
N LEU A 172 -0.03 -3.27 18.10
CA LEU A 172 -0.11 -1.82 18.07
C LEU A 172 0.53 -1.17 19.32
N PRO A 173 1.08 0.05 19.22
CA PRO A 173 1.46 0.85 20.39
C PRO A 173 0.33 0.94 21.42
N LYS A 174 0.67 0.84 22.72
CA LYS A 174 -0.33 0.75 23.81
C LYS A 174 -1.25 1.96 23.88
N ASP A 175 -0.71 3.14 23.63
CA ASP A 175 -1.44 4.41 23.59
C ASP A 175 -2.37 4.49 22.37
N LEU A 176 -1.93 4.01 21.20
CA LEU A 176 -2.79 3.85 20.04
C LEU A 176 -3.98 2.91 20.36
N MET A 177 -3.70 1.74 20.94
CA MET A 177 -4.75 0.79 21.30
C MET A 177 -5.75 1.40 22.28
N THR A 178 -5.25 2.10 23.29
CA THR A 178 -6.09 2.84 24.25
C THR A 178 -6.96 3.90 23.55
N LYS A 179 -6.42 4.59 22.54
CA LYS A 179 -7.16 5.59 21.76
C LYS A 179 -8.24 4.94 20.90
N LEU A 180 -7.96 3.79 20.28
CA LEU A 180 -8.95 2.98 19.53
C LEU A 180 -10.08 2.52 20.44
N ASP A 181 -9.76 1.95 21.60
CA ASP A 181 -10.75 1.43 22.55
C ASP A 181 -11.66 2.52 23.10
N ARG A 182 -11.11 3.70 23.40
CA ARG A 182 -11.88 4.85 23.89
C ARG A 182 -12.86 5.43 22.86
N ASN A 183 -12.55 5.31 21.57
CA ASN A 183 -13.33 5.93 20.49
C ASN A 183 -14.18 4.93 19.71
N LYS A 184 -14.05 3.62 19.95
CA LYS A 184 -14.72 2.54 19.19
C LYS A 184 -16.24 2.70 19.04
N GLU A 185 -16.90 3.33 20.01
CA GLU A 185 -18.36 3.55 20.02
C GLU A 185 -18.79 4.85 19.32
N LYS A 186 -17.86 5.80 19.15
CA LYS A 186 -18.13 7.14 18.60
C LYS A 186 -17.73 7.25 17.14
N PHE A 187 -16.54 6.74 16.83
CA PHE A 187 -15.89 6.92 15.54
C PHE A 187 -15.24 5.63 15.08
N THR A 188 -15.38 5.34 13.79
CA THR A 188 -14.68 4.22 13.15
C THR A 188 -13.31 4.70 12.68
N PRO A 189 -12.20 4.05 13.08
CA PRO A 189 -10.89 4.37 12.50
C PRO A 189 -10.93 4.03 11.01
N ILE A 190 -10.74 4.99 10.10
CA ILE A 190 -10.71 4.77 8.64
C ILE A 190 -9.37 4.18 8.23
N GLN A 191 -8.30 4.75 8.77
CA GLN A 191 -6.93 4.41 8.44
C GLN A 191 -6.03 4.63 9.65
N VAL A 192 -5.02 3.76 9.77
CA VAL A 192 -3.96 3.89 10.76
C VAL A 192 -2.62 3.82 10.05
N ALA A 193 -1.81 4.87 10.11
CA ALA A 193 -0.41 4.80 9.68
C ALA A 193 0.48 4.41 10.86
N LEU A 194 1.38 3.46 10.65
CA LEU A 194 2.31 2.97 11.66
C LEU A 194 3.75 3.30 11.23
N GLY A 195 4.50 3.91 12.13
CA GLY A 195 5.86 4.41 11.87
C GLY A 195 6.90 3.91 12.87
N LEU A 196 8.11 4.44 12.75
CA LEU A 196 9.26 4.16 13.61
C LEU A 196 8.98 4.45 15.08
N HIS A 197 9.66 3.71 15.96
CA HIS A 197 9.61 3.90 17.42
C HIS A 197 8.21 3.87 18.04
N GLY A 198 7.24 3.23 17.37
CA GLY A 198 5.85 3.18 17.82
C GLY A 198 5.07 4.46 17.51
N SER A 199 5.54 5.26 16.55
CA SER A 199 4.78 6.40 16.02
C SER A 199 3.53 5.93 15.28
N TRP A 200 2.48 6.72 15.37
CA TRP A 200 1.23 6.40 14.70
C TRP A 200 0.39 7.63 14.36
N ILE A 201 -0.47 7.48 13.35
CA ILE A 201 -1.52 8.44 12.99
C ILE A 201 -2.81 7.63 12.77
N VAL A 202 -3.93 8.10 13.31
CA VAL A 202 -5.27 7.56 13.06
C VAL A 202 -6.12 8.64 12.40
N LEU A 203 -6.74 8.29 11.28
CA LEU A 203 -7.80 9.07 10.64
C LEU A 203 -9.15 8.46 11.03
N TRP A 204 -10.04 9.29 11.59
CA TRP A 204 -11.35 8.87 12.09
C TRP A 204 -12.47 9.12 11.07
N SER A 205 -13.62 8.49 11.27
CA SER A 205 -14.78 8.54 10.37
C SER A 205 -15.40 9.93 10.22
N ASP A 206 -15.23 10.79 11.21
CA ASP A 206 -15.67 12.19 11.23
C ASP A 206 -14.68 13.13 10.51
N GLY A 207 -13.51 12.62 10.11
CA GLY A 207 -12.44 13.39 9.48
C GLY A 207 -11.41 13.93 10.45
N ASP A 208 -11.56 13.70 11.76
CA ASP A 208 -10.56 14.10 12.74
C ASP A 208 -9.30 13.22 12.64
N LEU A 209 -8.19 13.78 13.08
CA LEU A 209 -6.90 13.10 13.17
C LEU A 209 -6.46 12.99 14.63
N SER A 210 -5.86 11.87 14.97
CA SER A 210 -5.11 11.71 16.21
C SER A 210 -3.75 11.11 15.89
N TYR A 211 -2.69 11.59 16.54
CA TYR A 211 -1.35 11.09 16.26
C TYR A 211 -0.42 11.22 17.47
N ASP A 212 0.59 10.36 17.49
CA ASP A 212 1.80 10.49 18.31
C ASP A 212 2.98 10.14 17.41
N LEU A 213 3.80 11.13 17.07
CA LEU A 213 4.92 10.97 16.13
C LEU A 213 6.22 10.56 16.82
N ARG A 214 6.24 10.39 18.16
CA ARG A 214 7.40 9.93 18.96
C ARG A 214 8.73 10.60 18.58
N SER A 215 8.69 11.86 18.17
CA SER A 215 9.85 12.61 17.64
C SER A 215 10.54 11.97 16.41
N SER A 216 9.97 10.94 15.78
CA SER A 216 10.57 10.27 14.62
C SER A 216 10.25 10.95 13.29
N TYR A 217 9.26 11.85 13.31
CA TYR A 217 8.74 12.56 12.13
C TYR A 217 8.62 14.06 12.41
N HIS A 218 9.69 14.67 12.93
CA HIS A 218 9.76 16.12 13.21
C HIS A 218 9.31 16.97 12.02
N GLY A 219 9.81 16.67 10.81
CA GLY A 219 9.45 17.42 9.62
C GLY A 219 7.97 17.31 9.22
N LEU A 220 7.27 16.25 9.65
CA LEU A 220 5.82 16.14 9.49
C LEU A 220 5.10 16.96 10.56
N GLY A 221 5.53 16.85 11.82
CA GLY A 221 4.92 17.56 12.96
C GLY A 221 5.08 19.08 12.91
N GLU A 222 6.17 19.58 12.29
CA GLU A 222 6.40 21.01 12.05
C GLU A 222 5.71 21.54 10.78
N SER A 223 5.28 20.64 9.89
CA SER A 223 4.62 21.02 8.66
C SER A 223 3.11 21.16 8.84
N ASP A 224 2.50 21.99 8.02
CA ASP A 224 1.04 22.13 7.95
C ASP A 224 0.35 20.94 7.25
N ALA A 225 1.09 19.86 6.90
CA ALA A 225 0.55 18.74 6.12
C ALA A 225 -0.58 17.97 6.83
N LEU A 226 -0.59 17.95 8.17
CA LEU A 226 -1.65 17.31 8.95
C LEU A 226 -2.77 18.28 9.38
N THR A 227 -2.53 19.59 9.34
CA THR A 227 -3.40 20.60 9.95
C THR A 227 -4.07 21.55 8.94
N GLY A 228 -3.64 21.58 7.68
CA GLY A 228 -4.37 22.37 6.67
C GLY A 228 -3.76 22.48 5.28
N ALA A 229 -2.47 22.23 5.07
CA ALA A 229 -1.82 22.44 3.76
C ALA A 229 -2.41 21.62 2.61
N VAL A 230 -3.04 20.48 2.92
CA VAL A 230 -3.69 19.60 1.94
C VAL A 230 -5.22 19.57 2.10
N GLY A 231 -5.79 20.49 2.89
CA GLY A 231 -7.18 20.44 3.30
C GLY A 231 -7.45 19.28 4.28
N GLN A 232 -8.68 18.76 4.26
CA GLN A 232 -9.03 17.56 5.05
C GLN A 232 -8.18 16.36 4.60
N VAL A 233 -7.44 15.76 5.52
CA VAL A 233 -6.62 14.56 5.23
C VAL A 233 -7.53 13.39 4.92
N LEU A 234 -7.25 12.72 3.80
CA LEU A 234 -8.00 11.56 3.32
C LEU A 234 -7.16 10.28 3.39
N PHE A 235 -5.84 10.42 3.36
CA PHE A 235 -4.91 9.29 3.47
C PHE A 235 -3.58 9.71 4.09
N VAL A 236 -3.00 8.82 4.90
CA VAL A 236 -1.67 9.00 5.47
C VAL A 236 -0.89 7.69 5.54
N ALA A 237 0.40 7.74 5.23
CA ALA A 237 1.34 6.65 5.45
C ALA A 237 2.62 7.20 6.09
N LEU A 238 3.13 6.49 7.09
CA LEU A 238 4.44 6.74 7.69
C LEU A 238 5.41 5.69 7.16
N ASN A 239 6.66 6.08 6.92
CA ASN A 239 7.70 5.15 6.51
C ASN A 239 8.26 4.44 7.76
N PRO A 240 8.02 3.12 7.94
CA PRO A 240 8.47 2.42 9.13
C PRO A 240 9.97 2.07 9.10
N TYR A 241 10.70 2.48 8.05
CA TYR A 241 12.13 2.19 7.85
C TYR A 241 13.01 3.44 7.88
N GLU A 242 12.43 4.65 7.82
CA GLU A 242 13.19 5.90 7.74
C GLU A 242 12.49 7.04 8.48
N GLU A 243 13.27 7.79 9.25
CA GLU A 243 12.81 9.00 9.95
C GLU A 243 12.35 10.07 8.97
N ASN A 244 11.35 10.85 9.36
CA ASN A 244 10.74 11.91 8.52
C ASN A 244 10.18 11.43 7.18
N GLY A 245 10.16 10.12 6.90
CA GLY A 245 9.55 9.56 5.70
C GLY A 245 8.02 9.45 5.85
N TYR A 246 7.26 10.14 5.00
CA TYR A 246 5.80 10.14 5.05
C TYR A 246 5.16 10.39 3.69
N PHE A 247 3.88 10.04 3.58
CA PHE A 247 2.98 10.42 2.50
C PHE A 247 1.65 10.86 3.11
N VAL A 248 1.16 12.05 2.76
CA VAL A 248 -0.14 12.58 3.16
C VAL A 248 -0.89 13.03 1.92
N ALA A 249 -2.11 12.53 1.74
CA ALA A 249 -3.03 13.03 0.72
C ALA A 249 -4.28 13.59 1.39
N GLY A 250 -4.66 14.80 0.98
CA GLY A 250 -5.86 15.46 1.45
C GLY A 250 -6.80 15.81 0.31
N LYS A 251 -7.85 16.57 0.65
CA LYS A 251 -8.84 17.04 -0.30
C LYS A 251 -8.23 17.97 -1.36
N ASP A 252 -7.27 18.80 -0.99
CA ASP A 252 -6.81 19.90 -1.82
C ASP A 252 -5.39 19.70 -2.36
N GLY A 253 -4.71 18.62 -1.96
CA GLY A 253 -3.36 18.34 -2.41
C GLY A 253 -2.75 17.10 -1.77
N CYS A 254 -1.45 16.93 -2.01
CA CYS A 254 -0.64 15.87 -1.39
C CYS A 254 0.71 16.43 -0.94
N SER A 255 1.24 15.88 0.15
CA SER A 255 2.58 16.15 0.66
C SER A 255 3.30 14.83 0.85
N PHE A 256 4.56 14.76 0.45
CA PHE A 256 5.35 13.55 0.50
C PHE A 256 6.79 13.88 0.82
N ASN A 257 7.40 13.07 1.68
CA ASN A 257 8.83 13.10 1.93
C ASN A 257 9.32 11.67 2.04
N ALA A 258 10.23 11.24 1.16
CA ALA A 258 10.92 9.97 1.34
C ALA A 258 12.23 9.94 0.57
N ASN A 259 13.18 9.18 1.09
CA ASN A 259 14.42 8.88 0.39
C ASN A 259 14.22 7.67 -0.53
N LEU A 260 13.82 7.94 -1.76
CA LEU A 260 13.57 6.90 -2.75
C LEU A 260 14.86 6.34 -3.33
N SER A 261 14.75 5.19 -4.02
CA SER A 261 15.88 4.51 -4.65
C SER A 261 16.58 5.39 -5.70
N SER A 262 15.80 6.24 -6.39
CA SER A 262 16.28 7.12 -7.44
C SER A 262 15.50 8.44 -7.48
N LYS A 263 16.13 9.51 -8.00
CA LYS A 263 15.43 10.78 -8.29
C LYS A 263 14.27 10.57 -9.27
N LYS A 264 14.42 9.63 -10.20
CA LYS A 264 13.38 9.27 -11.18
C LYS A 264 12.09 8.80 -10.50
N ASP A 265 12.20 8.00 -9.44
CA ASP A 265 11.02 7.55 -8.70
C ASP A 265 10.27 8.70 -8.03
N GLY A 266 11.00 9.67 -7.48
CA GLY A 266 10.38 10.88 -6.91
C GLY A 266 9.60 11.67 -7.96
N TYR A 267 10.17 11.86 -9.15
CA TYR A 267 9.47 12.50 -10.27
C TYR A 267 8.24 11.71 -10.73
N GLU A 268 8.29 10.38 -10.70
CA GLU A 268 7.17 9.54 -11.14
C GLU A 268 6.02 9.54 -10.13
N ILE A 269 6.34 9.51 -8.83
CA ILE A 269 5.34 9.71 -7.77
C ILE A 269 4.71 11.09 -7.89
N GLN A 270 5.50 12.15 -8.11
CA GLN A 270 4.99 13.50 -8.35
C GLN A 270 4.09 13.57 -9.59
N LYS A 271 4.52 12.98 -10.71
CA LYS A 271 3.71 12.91 -11.93
C LYS A 271 2.38 12.20 -11.68
N MET A 272 2.37 11.08 -10.96
CA MET A 272 1.14 10.38 -10.60
C MET A 272 0.24 11.24 -9.71
N MET A 273 0.82 12.04 -8.82
CA MET A 273 0.06 12.95 -7.97
C MET A 273 -0.59 14.07 -8.77
N ASP A 274 0.20 14.76 -9.60
CA ASP A 274 -0.27 15.86 -10.44
C ASP A 274 -1.33 15.40 -11.44
N ASP A 275 -1.13 14.22 -12.06
CA ASP A 275 -2.10 13.65 -12.99
C ASP A 275 -3.44 13.37 -12.30
N TYR A 276 -3.41 12.82 -11.09
CA TYR A 276 -4.63 12.60 -10.32
C TYR A 276 -5.31 13.93 -9.95
N MET A 277 -4.55 14.90 -9.45
CA MET A 277 -5.10 16.21 -9.07
C MET A 277 -5.67 16.97 -10.27
N ARG A 278 -5.11 16.81 -11.48
CA ARG A 278 -5.69 17.32 -12.73
C ARG A 278 -7.02 16.63 -13.06
N MET A 279 -7.09 15.30 -12.96
CA MET A 279 -8.34 14.57 -13.18
C MET A 279 -9.42 15.01 -12.19
N LYS A 280 -9.04 15.19 -10.92
CA LYS A 280 -9.92 15.70 -9.87
C LYS A 280 -10.37 17.14 -10.15
N ALA A 281 -9.46 18.02 -10.56
CA ALA A 281 -9.75 19.42 -10.88
C ALA A 281 -10.79 19.52 -11.99
N LYS A 282 -10.66 18.68 -13.02
CA LYS A 282 -11.62 18.58 -14.12
C LYS A 282 -12.97 18.03 -13.66
N ARG A 283 -12.97 16.96 -12.85
CA ARG A 283 -14.20 16.33 -12.34
C ARG A 283 -14.99 17.29 -11.44
N ASP A 284 -14.29 17.99 -10.56
CA ASP A 284 -14.87 18.84 -9.53
C ASP A 284 -15.01 20.30 -10.00
N ASN A 285 -14.58 20.61 -11.24
CA ASN A 285 -14.46 21.95 -11.80
C ASN A 285 -13.76 22.95 -10.84
N ALA A 286 -12.69 22.49 -10.20
CA ALA A 286 -11.99 23.18 -9.12
C ALA A 286 -10.55 23.51 -9.51
N THR A 287 -9.97 24.52 -8.83
CA THR A 287 -8.55 24.86 -8.95
C THR A 287 -7.86 24.53 -7.64
N PHE A 288 -6.71 23.87 -7.72
CA PHE A 288 -5.91 23.49 -6.57
C PHE A 288 -4.59 24.27 -6.55
N ASN A 289 -4.26 24.80 -5.38
CA ASN A 289 -3.01 25.45 -5.07
C ASN A 289 -2.45 24.79 -3.82
N TYR A 290 -1.41 23.98 -3.97
CA TYR A 290 -0.81 23.32 -2.82
C TYR A 290 0.71 23.32 -2.91
N PRO A 291 1.40 23.48 -1.77
CA PRO A 291 2.83 23.27 -1.71
C PRO A 291 3.11 21.76 -1.76
N VAL A 292 4.04 21.35 -2.61
CA VAL A 292 4.62 20.01 -2.66
C VAL A 292 6.07 20.10 -2.20
N MET A 293 6.43 19.28 -1.22
CA MET A 293 7.83 19.07 -0.88
C MET A 293 8.39 17.98 -1.79
N MET A 294 9.44 18.28 -2.56
CA MET A 294 10.15 17.29 -3.34
C MET A 294 11.64 17.35 -3.01
N ASN A 295 12.17 16.26 -2.45
CA ASN A 295 13.58 16.16 -2.05
C ASN A 295 14.01 17.33 -1.14
N GLY A 296 13.15 17.74 -0.20
CA GLY A 296 13.39 18.86 0.70
C GLY A 296 13.16 20.26 0.09
N VAL A 297 12.83 20.37 -1.20
CA VAL A 297 12.52 21.64 -1.86
C VAL A 297 11.01 21.84 -1.95
N ARG A 298 10.51 22.95 -1.40
CA ARG A 298 9.11 23.35 -1.51
C ARG A 298 8.83 23.92 -2.90
N GLN A 299 7.88 23.33 -3.61
CA GLN A 299 7.38 23.80 -4.89
C GLN A 299 5.89 24.10 -4.77
N ASN A 300 5.44 25.26 -5.25
CA ASN A 300 4.00 25.55 -5.31
C ASN A 300 3.44 25.01 -6.63
N VAL A 301 2.47 24.12 -6.55
CA VAL A 301 1.81 23.51 -7.70
C VAL A 301 0.44 24.18 -7.89
N HIS A 302 0.19 24.68 -9.10
CA HIS A 302 -1.08 25.27 -9.51
C HIS A 302 -1.75 24.39 -10.56
N ILE A 303 -2.90 23.81 -10.24
CA ILE A 303 -3.66 22.93 -11.12
C ILE A 303 -5.04 23.51 -11.35
N THR A 304 -5.37 23.79 -12.60
CA THR A 304 -6.71 24.24 -13.03
C THR A 304 -7.40 23.13 -13.85
N PRO A 305 -8.73 23.19 -14.02
CA PRO A 305 -9.47 22.24 -14.88
C PRO A 305 -8.97 22.22 -16.33
N ASN A 306 -8.39 23.33 -16.79
CA ASN A 306 -7.89 23.53 -18.16
C ASN A 306 -6.38 23.28 -18.30
N THR A 307 -5.69 22.89 -17.22
CA THR A 307 -4.26 22.59 -17.28
C THR A 307 -4.05 21.40 -18.23
N TYR A 308 -3.33 21.63 -19.32
CA TYR A 308 -3.23 20.75 -20.50
C TYR A 308 -3.00 19.26 -20.15
N GLU A 309 -3.91 18.39 -20.62
CA GLU A 309 -3.84 16.93 -20.47
C GLU A 309 -2.76 16.33 -21.37
N ARG A 310 -1.50 16.32 -20.94
CA ARG A 310 -0.44 15.53 -21.60
C ARG A 310 -0.81 14.02 -21.67
N ARG A 311 -1.61 13.57 -20.70
CA ARG A 311 -2.01 12.16 -20.52
C ARG A 311 -2.90 11.58 -21.62
N ARG A 312 -3.72 12.38 -22.33
CA ARG A 312 -4.56 11.80 -23.40
C ARG A 312 -3.71 11.36 -24.59
N ALA A 313 -2.69 12.14 -24.93
CA ALA A 313 -1.71 11.76 -25.94
C ALA A 313 -0.87 10.55 -25.48
N ASP A 314 -0.34 10.59 -24.26
CA ASP A 314 0.50 9.51 -23.72
C ASP A 314 -0.28 8.20 -23.50
N SER A 315 -1.52 8.26 -23.02
CA SER A 315 -2.40 7.09 -22.84
C SER A 315 -2.79 6.45 -24.17
N LEU A 316 -3.12 7.27 -25.18
CA LEU A 316 -3.35 6.75 -26.54
C LEU A 316 -2.08 6.13 -27.11
N LEU A 317 -0.92 6.75 -26.86
CA LEU A 317 0.38 6.25 -27.29
C LEU A 317 0.72 4.92 -26.61
N ASP A 318 0.48 4.78 -25.30
CA ASP A 318 0.77 3.55 -24.57
C ASP A 318 -0.23 2.44 -24.90
N THR A 319 -1.51 2.77 -25.08
CA THR A 319 -2.51 1.83 -25.63
C THR A 319 -2.11 1.37 -27.03
N TRP A 320 -1.58 2.28 -27.85
CA TRP A 320 -1.08 1.95 -29.18
C TRP A 320 0.18 1.07 -29.12
N LYS A 321 1.14 1.35 -28.23
CA LYS A 321 2.33 0.50 -28.01
C LYS A 321 1.96 -0.89 -27.52
N GLN A 322 1.02 -1.02 -26.59
CA GLN A 322 0.52 -2.31 -26.12
C GLN A 322 -0.13 -3.10 -27.26
N ARG A 323 -1.02 -2.47 -28.05
CA ARG A 323 -1.61 -3.09 -29.23
C ARG A 323 -0.57 -3.51 -30.26
N ARG A 324 0.46 -2.68 -30.49
CA ARG A 324 1.56 -3.01 -31.40
C ARG A 324 2.39 -4.19 -30.90
N GLY A 325 2.66 -4.27 -29.60
CA GLY A 325 3.36 -5.41 -28.99
C GLY A 325 2.61 -6.72 -29.20
N LEU A 326 1.28 -6.71 -28.99
CA LEU A 326 0.42 -7.87 -29.23
C LEU A 326 0.40 -8.29 -30.71
N LEU A 327 0.39 -7.33 -31.65
CA LEU A 327 0.46 -7.62 -33.08
C LEU A 327 1.79 -8.26 -33.48
N LEU A 328 2.91 -7.72 -33.00
CA LEU A 328 4.25 -8.27 -33.30
C LEU A 328 4.45 -9.69 -32.73
N GLN A 329 3.88 -9.99 -31.56
CA GLN A 329 3.87 -11.36 -31.03
C GLN A 329 3.06 -12.33 -31.92
N ARG A 330 1.99 -11.84 -32.54
CA ARG A 330 1.14 -12.62 -33.44
C ARG A 330 1.84 -12.95 -34.77
N ASP A 331 2.59 -12.00 -35.32
CA ASP A 331 3.34 -12.20 -36.56
C ASP A 331 4.49 -13.20 -36.39
N ASN A 332 5.13 -13.24 -35.21
CA ASN A 332 6.15 -14.26 -34.89
C ASN A 332 5.56 -15.68 -34.79
N LEU A 333 4.33 -15.83 -34.29
CA LEU A 333 3.63 -17.12 -34.27
C LEU A 333 3.15 -17.55 -35.67
N ALA A 334 2.73 -16.60 -36.50
CA ALA A 334 2.37 -16.88 -37.90
C ALA A 334 3.59 -17.29 -38.75
N LEU A 335 4.76 -16.71 -38.49
CA LEU A 335 6.01 -17.06 -39.18
C LEU A 335 6.50 -18.47 -38.85
N ILE A 336 6.30 -18.92 -37.60
CA ILE A 336 6.62 -20.30 -37.17
C ILE A 336 5.59 -21.31 -37.75
N GLY A 337 4.33 -20.90 -37.92
CA GLY A 337 3.29 -21.72 -38.57
C GLY A 337 3.41 -21.82 -40.10
N ALA A 338 3.98 -20.81 -40.77
CA ALA A 338 4.17 -20.82 -42.23
C ALA A 338 5.43 -21.59 -42.67
N GLY A 339 6.42 -21.76 -41.79
CA GLY A 339 7.63 -22.54 -42.08
C GLY A 339 7.39 -24.06 -42.19
N SER A 340 6.34 -24.59 -41.55
CA SER A 340 6.04 -26.03 -41.55
C SER A 340 5.08 -26.47 -42.66
N THR A 341 4.36 -25.54 -43.29
CA THR A 341 3.47 -25.85 -44.44
C THR A 341 4.09 -25.56 -45.80
N ALA A 342 5.07 -24.65 -45.90
CA ALA A 342 5.77 -24.38 -47.16
C ALA A 342 6.66 -25.56 -47.64
N ALA A 343 7.11 -26.43 -46.74
CA ALA A 343 7.85 -27.65 -47.09
C ALA A 343 6.96 -28.79 -47.64
N TYR A 344 5.64 -28.74 -47.44
CA TYR A 344 4.71 -29.79 -47.90
C TYR A 344 4.09 -29.49 -49.28
N VAL A 345 4.11 -28.23 -49.72
CA VAL A 345 3.54 -27.83 -51.01
C VAL A 345 4.59 -27.86 -52.15
N LEU A 346 5.89 -27.86 -51.83
CA LEU A 346 6.96 -27.97 -52.83
C LEU A 346 7.35 -29.42 -53.19
N SER A 347 6.78 -30.45 -52.54
CA SER A 347 7.05 -31.86 -52.87
C SER A 347 6.05 -32.49 -53.84
N ARG A 348 5.06 -31.73 -54.36
CA ARG A 348 4.04 -32.23 -55.30
C ARG A 348 4.17 -31.75 -56.75
N CYS A 349 5.25 -31.06 -57.12
CA CYS A 349 5.54 -30.69 -58.50
C CYS A 349 6.81 -31.37 -59.01
N SER A 350 6.81 -32.70 -59.10
CA SER A 350 7.63 -33.44 -60.07
C SER A 350 7.15 -34.89 -60.16
N GLU A 351 6.16 -35.13 -61.03
CA GLU A 351 5.89 -36.49 -61.50
C GLU A 351 6.81 -36.80 -62.68
N ALA A 352 7.66 -37.82 -62.54
CA ALA A 352 8.22 -38.56 -63.65
C ALA A 352 8.48 -40.03 -63.27
N SER A 353 7.39 -40.82 -63.33
CA SER A 353 7.29 -42.24 -63.70
C SER A 353 7.94 -43.35 -62.84
N PRO A 354 7.36 -44.58 -62.86
CA PRO A 354 7.47 -45.56 -61.78
C PRO A 354 8.26 -46.81 -62.17
N LEU A 355 9.05 -47.39 -61.25
CA LEU A 355 9.33 -48.83 -61.26
C LEU A 355 10.03 -49.28 -59.96
N ARG A 356 9.32 -50.13 -59.22
CA ARG A 356 9.77 -51.24 -58.33
C ARG A 356 10.65 -50.96 -57.11
N ALA A 357 10.16 -51.55 -56.02
CA ALA A 357 10.86 -52.44 -55.08
C ALA A 357 11.06 -51.95 -53.63
N THR A 358 10.43 -52.74 -52.78
CA THR A 358 10.64 -53.06 -51.37
C THR A 358 12.09 -53.17 -50.90
N GLY A 359 12.33 -52.66 -49.69
CA GLY A 359 13.41 -53.02 -48.74
C GLY A 359 14.78 -52.41 -49.04
N ALA A 360 15.62 -52.03 -48.09
CA ALA A 360 15.55 -51.90 -46.64
C ALA A 360 16.78 -51.04 -46.22
N ALA A 361 16.65 -50.34 -45.09
CA ALA A 361 17.68 -49.92 -44.13
C ALA A 361 19.07 -49.41 -44.61
N ALA A 362 19.43 -48.21 -44.13
CA ALA A 362 20.45 -48.00 -43.08
C ALA A 362 21.15 -46.63 -43.18
N ALA A 363 21.44 -46.07 -41.99
CA ALA A 363 22.45 -45.06 -41.67
C ALA A 363 22.24 -43.66 -42.30
N THR A 364 21.94 -42.60 -41.56
CA THR A 364 22.58 -42.02 -40.35
C THR A 364 21.49 -41.19 -39.62
N GLY A 365 21.13 -41.27 -38.33
CA GLY A 365 21.91 -41.52 -37.10
C GLY A 365 22.93 -40.39 -36.90
N VAL A 366 23.11 -39.63 -35.81
CA VAL A 366 22.76 -39.57 -34.37
C VAL A 366 23.34 -38.18 -33.94
N GLY A 367 22.94 -37.41 -32.93
CA GLY A 367 22.55 -37.72 -31.55
C GLY A 367 22.03 -36.48 -30.81
N ILE A 368 21.13 -36.61 -29.82
CA ILE A 368 21.32 -37.17 -28.45
C ILE A 368 22.19 -36.19 -27.62
N THR A 369 21.77 -35.66 -26.46
CA THR A 369 21.56 -36.44 -25.23
C THR A 369 20.74 -35.70 -24.16
N ALA A 370 19.86 -36.45 -23.49
CA ALA A 370 19.42 -36.20 -22.13
C ALA A 370 20.51 -36.69 -21.14
N ILE A 371 20.73 -35.96 -20.06
CA ILE A 371 21.45 -36.47 -18.88
C ILE A 371 20.51 -36.37 -17.68
N MET A 372 20.09 -37.53 -17.17
CA MET A 372 19.84 -37.73 -15.75
C MET A 372 20.95 -38.65 -15.24
N LEU A 373 21.62 -38.24 -14.17
CA LEU A 373 22.23 -39.17 -13.21
C LEU A 373 22.17 -38.56 -11.82
N SER A 374 21.57 -39.34 -10.93
CA SER A 374 21.51 -39.23 -9.48
C SER A 374 22.89 -39.21 -8.83
N GLY A 375 23.03 -38.43 -7.75
CA GLY A 375 24.07 -38.57 -6.74
C GLY A 375 23.44 -38.59 -5.34
N ILE A 376 23.16 -39.79 -4.83
CA ILE A 376 22.95 -40.09 -3.41
C ILE A 376 24.35 -40.30 -2.80
N CYS A 377 24.70 -39.55 -1.77
CA CYS A 377 25.75 -39.92 -0.81
C CYS A 377 25.10 -40.05 0.58
N GLN A 378 24.85 -41.29 0.99
CA GLN A 378 24.79 -41.72 2.39
C GLN A 378 25.81 -42.86 2.55
N GLY A 379 26.60 -42.80 3.61
CA GLY A 379 27.46 -43.91 4.07
C GLY A 379 28.35 -43.50 5.26
N PRO A 380 28.70 -44.41 6.19
CA PRO A 380 28.58 -44.20 7.65
C PRO A 380 29.90 -44.27 8.46
N PHE A 381 29.75 -44.24 9.82
CA PHE A 381 30.72 -44.40 10.94
C PHE A 381 31.44 -43.12 11.40
N SER A 382 31.66 -42.82 12.69
CA SER A 382 31.41 -43.46 14.00
C SER A 382 31.67 -42.44 15.12
N SER A 383 31.10 -42.70 16.29
CA SER A 383 31.42 -42.20 17.65
C SER A 383 32.80 -41.53 17.86
N TRP A 384 32.81 -40.40 18.57
CA TRP A 384 33.40 -40.20 19.92
C TRP A 384 32.69 -39.00 20.58
#